data_AF-A0AA42NRB2-F1
#
_entry.id   AF-A0AA42NRB2-F1
#
_cell.length_a   1.000
_cell.length_b   1.000
_cell.length_c   1.000
_cell.angle_alpha   90.00
_cell.angle_beta   90.00
_cell.angle_gamma   90.00
#
_symmetry.space_group_name_H-M   'P 1'
#
loop_
_entity.id
_entity.type
_entity.pdbx_description
1 polymer ?
#
loop_
_entity_poly.entity_id
_entity_poly.type
_entity_poly.pdbx_seq_one_letter_code
_entity_poly.pdbx_strand_id
1 'polypeptide(L)'
;MATTYPSADEIAAKIRYLHEAAFAGKARGRFKIEEGLMRALSGRSGRLQDNTFEGIKAACAEDGLMITRLKQHGIYTVMETKKMVAWRNVPVRLLTRLEKEWEWED
;
A
#
# COMPACT_ATOMS: atom_id res chain seq x y z
N MET A 1 -18.63 2.99 26.30
CA MET A 1 -17.85 4.08 25.66
C MET A 1 -17.82 3.79 24.16
N ALA A 2 -18.20 4.73 23.31
CA ALA A 2 -18.07 4.54 21.87
C ALA A 2 -16.57 4.46 21.55
N THR A 3 -16.11 3.31 21.06
CA THR A 3 -14.71 3.14 20.67
C THR A 3 -14.50 3.95 19.40
N THR A 4 -13.95 5.16 19.53
CA THR A 4 -13.58 5.98 18.39
C THR A 4 -12.34 5.35 17.76
N TYR A 5 -12.50 4.77 16.58
CA TYR A 5 -11.37 4.25 15.83
C TYR A 5 -10.56 5.39 15.21
N PRO A 6 -9.22 5.24 15.09
CA PRO A 6 -8.41 6.18 14.36
C PRO A 6 -8.94 6.46 12.95
N SER A 7 -8.82 7.73 12.54
CA SER A 7 -9.10 8.19 11.18
C SER A 7 -8.09 7.61 10.18
N ALA A 8 -8.38 7.76 8.88
CA ALA A 8 -7.44 7.35 7.84
C ALA A 8 -6.09 8.09 7.95
N ASP A 9 -6.14 9.39 8.21
CA ASP A 9 -4.96 10.26 8.34
C ASP A 9 -4.11 9.88 9.56
N GLU A 10 -4.76 9.56 10.69
CA GLU A 10 -4.06 9.11 11.88
C GLU A 10 -3.35 7.77 11.65
N ILE A 11 -3.95 6.87 10.87
CA ILE A 11 -3.34 5.60 10.51
C ILE A 11 -2.19 5.81 9.52
N ALA A 12 -2.37 6.67 8.52
CA ALA A 12 -1.32 7.04 7.57
C ALA A 12 -0.10 7.67 8.28
N ALA A 13 -0.33 8.58 9.22
CA ALA A 13 0.72 9.17 10.04
C ALA A 13 1.50 8.12 10.84
N LYS A 14 0.82 7.11 11.40
CA LYS A 14 1.51 5.97 12.07
C LYS A 14 2.32 5.14 11.09
N ILE A 15 1.80 4.87 9.89
CA ILE A 15 2.52 4.13 8.83
C ILE A 15 3.77 4.91 8.40
N ARG A 16 3.66 6.22 8.25
CA ARG A 16 4.78 7.12 7.97
C ARG A 16 5.83 7.09 9.07
N TYR A 17 5.41 7.15 10.33
CA TYR A 17 6.32 7.00 11.46
C TYR A 17 7.07 5.65 11.41
N LEU A 18 6.37 4.54 11.13
CA LEU A 18 7.00 3.23 10.97
C LEU A 18 8.04 3.22 9.84
N HIS A 19 7.74 3.88 8.72
CA HIS A 19 8.68 4.04 7.62
C HIS A 19 9.93 4.83 8.06
N GLU A 20 9.75 5.98 8.69
CA GLU A 20 10.85 6.82 9.16
C GLU A 20 11.73 6.10 10.19
N ALA A 21 11.11 5.40 11.15
CA ALA A 21 11.78 4.63 12.20
C ALA A 21 12.55 3.41 11.64
N ALA A 22 11.95 2.65 10.73
CA ALA A 22 12.56 1.44 10.18
C ALA A 22 13.78 1.74 9.29
N PHE A 23 13.80 2.90 8.64
CA PHE A 23 14.84 3.26 7.67
C PHE A 23 15.71 4.44 8.11
N ALA A 24 15.54 4.96 9.34
CA ALA A 24 16.28 6.12 9.86
C ALA A 24 16.30 7.29 8.86
N GLY A 25 15.16 7.57 8.22
CA GLY A 25 15.03 8.62 7.19
C GLY A 25 15.64 8.29 5.82
N LYS A 26 16.14 7.07 5.57
CA LYS A 26 16.68 6.67 4.26
C LYS A 26 15.56 6.41 3.26
N ALA A 27 15.66 7.04 2.09
CA ALA A 27 14.74 6.89 0.95
C ALA A 27 14.89 5.55 0.18
N ARG A 28 15.01 4.43 0.90
CA ARG A 28 15.06 3.06 0.35
C ARG A 28 14.03 2.16 1.01
N GLY A 29 13.13 2.73 1.80
CA GLY A 29 12.22 2.00 2.65
C GLY A 29 11.12 1.30 1.88
N ARG A 30 11.13 -0.02 1.92
CA ARG A 30 9.97 -0.87 1.62
C ARG A 30 9.82 -1.84 2.77
N PHE A 31 8.61 -1.94 3.31
CA PHE A 31 8.35 -2.83 4.42
C PHE A 31 6.97 -3.46 4.30
N LYS A 32 6.80 -4.54 5.05
CA LYS A 32 5.53 -5.24 5.19
C LYS A 32 4.96 -5.00 6.59
N ILE A 33 3.65 -4.88 6.66
CA ILE A 33 2.86 -4.81 7.89
C ILE A 33 1.99 -6.05 7.89
N GLU A 34 2.12 -6.89 8.90
CA GLU A 34 1.27 -8.08 9.06
C GLU A 34 -0.16 -7.67 9.43
N GLU A 35 -1.14 -8.50 9.10
CA GLU A 35 -2.55 -8.19 9.36
C GLU A 35 -2.84 -7.90 10.85
N GLY A 36 -2.20 -8.62 11.77
CA GLY A 36 -2.32 -8.37 13.21
C GLY A 36 -1.81 -6.98 13.62
N LEU A 37 -0.69 -6.54 13.04
CA LEU A 37 -0.14 -5.21 13.29
C LEU A 37 -1.01 -4.12 12.66
N MET A 38 -1.55 -4.35 11.46
CA MET A 38 -2.46 -3.40 10.82
C MET A 38 -3.76 -3.22 11.62
N ARG A 39 -4.27 -4.31 12.22
CA ARG A 39 -5.41 -4.25 13.16
C ARG A 39 -5.08 -3.39 14.37
N ALA A 40 -3.92 -3.59 14.99
CA ALA A 40 -3.45 -2.77 16.09
C ALA A 40 -3.30 -1.28 15.71
N LEU A 41 -2.70 -0.98 14.56
CA LEU A 41 -2.55 0.40 14.06
C LEU A 41 -3.89 1.10 13.86
N SER A 42 -4.84 0.37 13.29
CA SER A 42 -6.19 0.85 13.01
C SER A 42 -7.12 0.87 14.22
N GLY A 43 -6.68 0.35 15.37
CA GLY A 43 -7.49 0.22 16.59
C GLY A 43 -8.67 -0.75 16.45
N ARG A 44 -8.77 -1.49 15.35
CA ARG A 44 -9.91 -2.36 15.02
C ARG A 44 -9.53 -3.81 15.27
N SER A 45 -10.39 -4.55 15.97
CA SER A 45 -10.21 -5.98 16.26
C SER A 45 -10.48 -6.85 15.03
N GLY A 46 -11.40 -6.40 14.16
CA GLY A 46 -11.81 -7.09 12.95
C GLY A 46 -10.95 -6.77 11.72
N ARG A 47 -11.28 -7.44 10.61
CA ARG A 47 -10.71 -7.14 9.30
C ARG A 47 -11.01 -5.69 8.91
N LEU A 48 -10.00 -5.00 8.39
CA LEU A 48 -10.16 -3.67 7.82
C LEU A 48 -11.10 -3.73 6.61
N GLN A 49 -12.18 -2.95 6.65
CA GLN A 49 -13.14 -2.83 5.55
C GLN A 49 -12.48 -2.15 4.35
N ASP A 50 -12.91 -2.52 3.13
CA ASP A 50 -12.28 -2.05 1.91
C ASP A 50 -12.44 -0.52 1.74
N ASN A 51 -13.59 0.07 2.11
CA ASN A 51 -13.78 1.54 2.11
C ASN A 51 -12.82 2.28 3.06
N THR A 52 -12.61 1.74 4.27
CA THR A 52 -11.64 2.31 5.22
C THR A 52 -10.21 2.19 4.68
N PHE A 53 -9.90 1.09 4.02
CA PHE A 53 -8.59 0.88 3.43
C PHE A 53 -8.30 1.87 2.28
N GLU A 54 -9.27 2.14 1.42
CA GLU A 54 -9.11 3.16 0.36
C GLU A 54 -8.86 4.56 0.95
N GLY A 55 -9.52 4.90 2.06
CA GLY A 55 -9.22 6.15 2.79
C GLY A 55 -7.78 6.21 3.28
N ILE A 56 -7.28 5.13 3.90
CA ILE A 56 -5.88 5.04 4.38
C ILE A 56 -4.90 5.12 3.20
N LYS A 57 -5.25 4.50 2.06
CA LYS A 57 -4.42 4.53 0.86
C LYS A 57 -4.33 5.92 0.27
N ALA A 58 -5.43 6.68 0.22
CA ALA A 58 -5.43 8.07 -0.19
C ALA A 58 -4.54 8.93 0.73
N ALA A 59 -4.73 8.82 2.05
CA ALA A 59 -3.94 9.55 3.03
C ALA A 59 -2.43 9.19 2.96
N CYS A 60 -2.08 7.91 2.79
CA CYS A 60 -0.69 7.50 2.56
C CYS A 60 -0.12 8.13 1.28
N ALA A 61 -0.91 8.22 0.21
CA ALA A 61 -0.46 8.77 -1.07
C ALA A 61 -0.14 10.27 -0.97
N GLU A 62 -0.92 11.03 -0.19
CA GLU A 62 -0.62 12.43 0.13
C GLU A 62 0.72 12.58 0.87
N ASP A 63 1.07 11.61 1.72
CA ASP A 63 2.37 11.50 2.39
C ASP A 63 3.51 10.92 1.51
N GLY A 64 3.25 10.66 0.22
CA GLY A 64 4.24 10.11 -0.70
C GLY A 64 4.54 8.62 -0.49
N LEU A 65 3.65 7.90 0.19
CA LEU A 65 3.70 6.46 0.39
C LEU A 65 2.57 5.77 -0.37
N MET A 66 2.86 4.62 -0.97
CA MET A 66 1.87 3.69 -1.49
C MET A 66 1.72 2.53 -0.52
N ILE A 67 0.49 2.21 -0.14
CA ILE A 67 0.15 1.00 0.59
C ILE A 67 -0.70 0.08 -0.30
N THR A 68 -0.41 -1.22 -0.28
CA THR A 68 -1.16 -2.25 -1.01
C THR A 68 -1.44 -3.42 -0.11
N ARG A 69 -2.66 -3.97 -0.18
CA ARG A 69 -3.05 -5.16 0.57
C ARG A 69 -2.85 -6.41 -0.27
N LEU A 70 -1.98 -7.31 0.16
CA LEU A 70 -1.81 -8.62 -0.45
C LEU A 70 -2.68 -9.64 0.29
N LYS A 71 -3.96 -9.74 -0.11
CA LYS A 71 -5.00 -10.53 0.58
C LYS A 71 -4.58 -11.99 0.81
N GLN A 72 -3.98 -12.65 -0.20
CA GLN A 72 -3.55 -14.05 -0.12
C GLN A 72 -2.40 -14.29 0.87
N HIS A 73 -1.64 -13.25 1.20
CA HIS A 73 -0.48 -13.35 2.08
C HIS A 73 -0.73 -12.76 3.47
N GLY A 74 -1.91 -12.19 3.74
CA GLY A 74 -2.22 -11.59 5.04
C GLY A 74 -1.31 -10.41 5.41
N ILE A 75 -0.77 -9.69 4.42
CA ILE A 75 0.15 -8.57 4.64
C ILE A 75 -0.27 -7.32 3.86
N TYR A 76 0.21 -6.18 4.33
CA TYR A 76 0.16 -4.90 3.66
C TYR A 76 1.59 -4.50 3.32
N THR A 77 1.83 -4.11 2.08
CA THR A 77 3.15 -3.64 1.63
C THR A 77 3.13 -2.13 1.51
N VAL A 78 4.17 -1.48 2.00
CA VAL A 78 4.32 -0.02 1.95
C VAL A 78 5.63 0.31 1.23
N MET A 79 5.56 1.27 0.30
CA MET A 79 6.71 1.74 -0.49
C MET A 79 6.56 3.24 -0.79
N GLU A 80 7.66 3.98 -0.87
CA GLU A 80 7.62 5.38 -1.35
C GLU A 80 7.11 5.47 -2.80
N THR A 81 6.14 6.35 -3.06
CA THR A 81 5.53 6.54 -4.40
C THR A 81 6.58 6.86 -5.47
N LYS A 82 7.59 7.69 -5.14
CA LYS A 82 8.70 8.02 -6.05
C LYS A 82 9.49 6.80 -6.53
N LYS A 83 9.52 5.70 -5.75
CA LYS A 83 10.19 4.45 -6.14
C LYS A 83 9.39 3.66 -7.15
N MET A 84 8.06 3.66 -7.02
CA MET A 84 7.19 3.03 -7.99
C MET A 84 7.23 3.76 -9.33
N VAL A 85 7.21 5.09 -9.29
CA VAL A 85 7.27 5.93 -10.51
C VAL A 85 8.62 5.78 -11.24
N ALA A 86 9.69 5.43 -10.51
CA ALA A 86 11.00 5.16 -11.10
C ALA A 86 11.12 3.78 -11.78
N TRP A 87 10.08 2.95 -11.76
CA TRP A 87 10.10 1.65 -12.44
C TRP A 87 10.18 1.81 -13.95
N ARG A 88 10.85 0.84 -14.60
CA ARG A 88 10.94 0.84 -16.06
C ARG A 88 9.55 0.59 -16.64
N ASN A 89 9.18 1.38 -17.63
CA ASN A 89 8.00 1.11 -18.44
C ASN A 89 8.14 -0.25 -19.13
N VAL A 90 7.01 -0.94 -19.30
CA VAL A 90 6.98 -2.16 -20.11
C VAL A 90 7.34 -1.78 -21.56
N PRO A 91 8.27 -2.51 -22.21
CA PRO A 91 8.64 -2.19 -23.58
C PRO A 91 7.43 -2.29 -24.53
N VAL A 92 7.21 -1.26 -25.33
CA VAL A 92 6.07 -1.19 -26.28
C VAL A 92 6.03 -2.39 -27.21
N ARG A 93 7.19 -2.88 -27.68
CA ARG A 93 7.27 -4.06 -28.55
C ARG A 93 6.69 -5.33 -27.91
N LEU A 94 6.82 -5.48 -26.59
CA LEU A 94 6.25 -6.62 -25.86
C LEU A 94 4.73 -6.49 -25.78
N LEU A 95 4.21 -5.29 -25.52
CA LEU A 95 2.77 -5.01 -25.49
C LEU A 95 2.13 -5.32 -26.85
N THR A 96 2.66 -4.77 -27.94
CA THR A 96 2.13 -4.99 -29.30
C THR A 96 2.17 -6.46 -29.72
N ARG A 97 3.14 -7.24 -29.22
CA ARG A 97 3.18 -8.68 -29.50
C ARG A 97 2.08 -9.42 -28.72
N LEU A 98 1.95 -9.14 -27.42
CA LEU A 98 0.94 -9.79 -26.57
C LEU A 98 -0.49 -9.46 -27.01
N GLU A 99 -0.76 -8.20 -27.41
CA GLU A 99 -2.07 -7.80 -27.96
C GLU A 99 -2.45 -8.64 -29.18
N LYS A 100 -1.50 -8.84 -30.11
CA LYS A 100 -1.70 -9.69 -31.28
C LYS A 100 -1.81 -11.17 -30.96
N GLU A 101 -1.12 -11.68 -29.94
CA GLU A 101 -1.25 -13.10 -29.56
C GLU A 101 -2.61 -13.36 -28.90
N TRP A 102 -3.15 -12.39 -28.16
CA TRP A 102 -4.44 -12.52 -27.47
C TRP A 102 -5.64 -12.36 -28.41
N GLU A 103 -5.59 -11.46 -29.38
CA GLU A 103 -6.65 -11.30 -30.40
C GLU A 103 -6.89 -12.54 -31.28
N TRP A 104 -6.04 -13.56 -31.21
CA TRP A 104 -6.15 -14.81 -31.97
C TRP A 104 -6.74 -15.97 -31.17
N GLU A 105 -7.04 -15.78 -29.88
CA GLU A 105 -7.66 -16.80 -29.02
C GLU A 105 -9.19 -16.62 -28.84
N ASP A 106 -9.79 -15.58 -29.45
CA ASP A 106 -11.25 -15.39 -29.60
C ASP A 106 -11.74 -15.81 -31.00
#